data_AF-A0A9D9F3G3-F1
#
_entry.id   AF-A0A9D9F3G3-F1
#
_cell.length_a   1.000
_cell.length_b   1.000
_cell.length_c   1.000
_cell.angle_alpha   90.00
_cell.angle_beta   90.00
_cell.angle_gamma   90.00
#
_symmetry.space_group_name_H-M   'P 1'
#
loop_
_entity.id
_entity.type
_entity.pdbx_description
1 polymer ?
#
loop_
_entity_poly.entity_id
_entity_poly.type
_entity_poly.pdbx_seq_one_letter_code
_entity_poly.pdbx_strand_id
1 'polypeptide(L)'
;MGFFSIFKKKRPKADQEFDDYAKNAMADFHQNDFLGKAAEAGHKAKAAVKAKQYDEAWGFYHDQKSFYMQHANRSGFTARQAVALDASVHEDMANILRLENKHEDALVHIVYWILAGSDRPLKRHQQKLQSYFNRCKFKNTTPSEAAKTIDAQTKMPEFNLAKSIVTDWVSRG
;
A
#
# COMPACT_ATOMS: atom_id res chain seq x y z
N MET A 1 25.82 -66.91 -21.51
CA MET A 1 26.53 -66.34 -20.33
C MET A 1 26.69 -64.85 -20.59
N GLY A 2 26.29 -63.89 -19.78
CA GLY A 2 25.70 -63.88 -18.45
C GLY A 2 25.03 -62.52 -18.22
N PHE A 3 24.15 -62.51 -17.23
CA PHE A 3 23.17 -61.50 -16.86
C PHE A 3 23.80 -60.17 -16.41
N PHE A 4 23.35 -59.05 -16.98
CA PHE A 4 23.43 -57.75 -16.30
C PHE A 4 22.01 -57.20 -16.11
N SER A 5 21.35 -57.72 -15.06
CA SER A 5 20.10 -57.18 -14.54
C SER A 5 20.37 -55.93 -13.71
N ILE A 6 19.91 -54.79 -14.22
CA ILE A 6 19.01 -53.86 -13.52
C ILE A 6 19.31 -53.66 -12.01
N PHE A 7 20.19 -52.71 -11.68
CA PHE A 7 20.04 -51.96 -10.45
C PHE A 7 19.33 -50.64 -10.77
N LYS A 8 18.00 -50.70 -10.91
CA LYS A 8 17.17 -49.50 -10.72
C LYS A 8 17.30 -49.14 -9.24
N LYS A 9 18.16 -48.16 -8.95
CA LYS A 9 18.27 -47.54 -7.63
C LYS A 9 16.86 -47.05 -7.25
N LYS A 10 16.17 -47.77 -6.36
CA LYS A 10 14.88 -47.33 -5.80
C LYS A 10 15.18 -45.98 -5.16
N ARG A 11 14.56 -44.91 -5.66
CA ARG A 11 14.59 -43.62 -4.94
C ARG A 11 14.09 -43.93 -3.52
N PRO A 12 14.79 -43.47 -2.46
CA PRO A 12 14.26 -43.61 -1.11
C PRO A 12 12.83 -43.06 -1.14
N LYS A 13 11.87 -43.80 -0.58
CA LYS A 13 10.51 -43.27 -0.40
C LYS A 13 10.70 -41.98 0.38
N ALA A 14 10.25 -40.84 -0.16
CA ALA A 14 10.14 -39.64 0.64
C ALA A 14 9.33 -40.02 1.89
N ASP A 15 9.86 -39.69 3.06
CA ASP A 15 9.19 -40.02 4.31
C ASP A 15 7.82 -39.36 4.26
N GLN A 16 6.76 -40.17 4.32
CA GLN A 16 5.39 -39.70 4.13
C GLN A 16 5.03 -38.58 5.12
N GLU A 17 5.64 -38.60 6.30
CA GLU A 17 5.59 -37.54 7.31
C GLU A 17 6.20 -36.21 6.82
N PHE A 18 7.31 -36.26 6.08
CA PHE A 18 7.91 -35.07 5.48
C PHE A 18 7.05 -34.51 4.35
N ASP A 19 6.50 -35.37 3.49
CA ASP A 19 5.61 -34.95 2.40
C ASP A 19 4.32 -34.30 2.94
N ASP A 20 3.75 -34.86 4.01
CA ASP A 20 2.56 -34.31 4.66
C ASP A 20 2.86 -33.02 5.43
N TYR A 21 4.02 -32.93 6.10
CA TYR A 21 4.51 -31.67 6.69
C TYR A 21 4.68 -30.58 5.63
N ALA A 22 5.34 -30.89 4.51
CA ALA A 22 5.57 -29.95 3.43
C ALA A 22 4.26 -29.45 2.82
N LYS A 23 3.29 -30.34 2.56
CA LYS A 23 1.96 -29.95 2.08
C LYS A 23 1.24 -29.03 3.05
N ASN A 24 1.27 -29.35 4.35
CA ASN A 24 0.62 -28.53 5.37
C ASN A 24 1.30 -27.15 5.51
N ALA A 25 2.63 -27.10 5.48
CA ALA A 25 3.39 -25.86 5.50
C ALA A 25 3.11 -25.00 4.26
N MET A 26 3.02 -25.60 3.07
CA MET A 26 2.67 -24.88 1.84
C MET A 26 1.21 -24.39 1.87
N ALA A 27 0.28 -25.20 2.38
CA ALA A 27 -1.12 -24.80 2.53
C ALA A 27 -1.26 -23.61 3.51
N ASP A 28 -0.58 -23.66 4.66
CA ASP A 28 -0.54 -22.54 5.60
C ASP A 28 0.06 -21.29 4.96
N PHE A 29 1.19 -21.44 4.25
CA PHE A 29 1.83 -20.34 3.53
C PHE A 29 0.87 -19.71 2.51
N HIS A 30 0.21 -20.48 1.65
CA HIS A 30 -0.72 -19.93 0.66
C HIS A 30 -1.95 -19.26 1.29
N GLN A 31 -2.46 -19.82 2.39
CA GLN A 31 -3.60 -19.23 3.10
C GLN A 31 -3.20 -17.90 3.77
N ASN A 32 -1.97 -17.80 4.25
CA ASN A 32 -1.54 -16.72 5.13
C ASN A 32 -0.44 -15.80 4.58
N ASP A 33 -0.05 -15.96 3.31
CA ASP A 33 0.84 -15.04 2.59
C ASP A 33 0.09 -13.77 2.21
N PHE A 34 -0.26 -12.99 3.22
CA PHE A 34 -0.94 -11.72 3.05
C PHE A 34 -0.07 -10.69 2.31
N LEU A 35 1.26 -10.78 2.40
CA LEU A 35 2.15 -9.92 1.63
C LEU A 35 2.12 -10.24 0.13
N GLY A 36 2.16 -11.53 -0.23
CA GLY A 36 2.00 -11.97 -1.61
C GLY A 36 0.63 -11.56 -2.19
N LYS A 37 -0.44 -11.76 -1.43
CA LYS A 37 -1.80 -11.32 -1.82
C LYS A 37 -1.89 -9.80 -2.00
N ALA A 38 -1.30 -9.02 -1.09
CA ALA A 38 -1.24 -7.58 -1.21
C ALA A 38 -0.45 -7.13 -2.46
N ALA A 39 0.67 -7.78 -2.76
CA ALA A 39 1.46 -7.50 -3.95
C ALA A 39 0.67 -7.81 -5.23
N GLU A 40 -0.02 -8.95 -5.29
CA GLU A 40 -0.87 -9.32 -6.43
C GLU A 40 -2.00 -8.31 -6.64
N ALA A 41 -2.70 -7.92 -5.57
CA ALA A 41 -3.75 -6.90 -5.62
C ALA A 41 -3.18 -5.56 -6.14
N GLY A 42 -2.02 -5.13 -5.66
CA GLY A 42 -1.35 -3.92 -6.17
C GLY A 42 -0.96 -4.01 -7.65
N HIS A 43 -0.57 -5.19 -8.14
CA HIS A 43 -0.31 -5.41 -9.57
C HIS A 43 -1.59 -5.31 -10.40
N LYS A 44 -2.68 -5.93 -9.95
CA LYS A 44 -4.01 -5.84 -10.59
C LYS A 44 -4.51 -4.40 -10.62
N ALA A 45 -4.39 -3.68 -9.51
CA ALA A 45 -4.75 -2.26 -9.41
C ALA A 45 -4.01 -1.42 -10.45
N LYS A 46 -2.67 -1.58 -10.55
CA LYS A 46 -1.86 -0.85 -11.54
C LYS A 46 -2.21 -1.21 -12.98
N ALA A 47 -2.59 -2.47 -13.25
CA ALA A 47 -3.07 -2.88 -14.57
C ALA A 47 -4.42 -2.19 -14.90
N ALA A 48 -5.37 -2.19 -13.96
CA ALA A 48 -6.66 -1.52 -14.10
C ALA A 48 -6.51 0.00 -14.31
N VAL A 49 -5.59 0.67 -13.58
CA VAL A 49 -5.28 2.09 -13.81
C VAL A 49 -4.79 2.34 -15.23
N LYS A 50 -3.90 1.49 -15.76
CA LYS A 50 -3.41 1.61 -17.15
C LYS A 50 -4.53 1.40 -18.17
N ALA A 51 -5.47 0.51 -17.87
CA ALA A 51 -6.66 0.26 -18.67
C ALA A 51 -7.76 1.34 -18.48
N LYS A 52 -7.53 2.35 -17.61
CA LYS A 52 -8.50 3.38 -17.22
C LYS A 52 -9.77 2.84 -16.55
N GLN A 53 -9.70 1.65 -15.96
CA GLN A 53 -10.75 1.02 -15.17
C GLN A 53 -10.59 1.46 -13.71
N TYR A 54 -10.92 2.73 -13.42
CA TYR A 54 -10.60 3.34 -12.13
C TYR A 54 -11.36 2.72 -10.96
N ASP A 55 -12.65 2.41 -11.11
CA ASP A 55 -13.45 1.78 -10.05
C ASP A 55 -12.89 0.39 -9.67
N GLU A 56 -12.47 -0.38 -10.66
CA GLU A 56 -11.84 -1.68 -10.45
C GLU A 56 -10.46 -1.52 -9.75
N ALA A 57 -9.68 -0.53 -10.18
CA ALA A 57 -8.42 -0.21 -9.52
C ALA A 57 -8.61 0.19 -8.04
N TRP A 58 -9.66 0.95 -7.72
CA TRP A 58 -10.03 1.27 -6.34
C TRP A 58 -10.32 0.02 -5.52
N GLY A 59 -11.10 -0.92 -6.06
CA GLY A 59 -11.37 -2.21 -5.42
C GLY A 59 -10.07 -2.95 -5.08
N PHE A 60 -9.19 -3.10 -6.06
CA PHE A 60 -7.91 -3.79 -5.85
C PHE A 60 -6.97 -3.06 -4.87
N TYR A 61 -6.96 -1.72 -4.83
CA TYR A 61 -6.18 -0.99 -3.82
C TYR A 61 -6.77 -1.19 -2.41
N HIS A 62 -8.09 -1.27 -2.26
CA HIS A 62 -8.70 -1.62 -0.98
C HIS A 62 -8.38 -3.06 -0.55
N ASP A 63 -8.36 -4.01 -1.49
CA ASP A 63 -7.91 -5.38 -1.20
C ASP A 63 -6.45 -5.41 -0.74
N GLN A 64 -5.56 -4.67 -1.43
CA GLN A 64 -4.16 -4.53 -1.03
C GLN A 64 -4.03 -4.03 0.41
N LYS A 65 -4.78 -2.97 0.77
CA LYS A 65 -4.82 -2.45 2.14
C LYS A 65 -5.33 -3.49 3.14
N SER A 66 -6.41 -4.20 2.81
CA SER A 66 -6.97 -5.25 3.65
C SER A 66 -5.96 -6.37 3.94
N PHE A 67 -5.23 -6.82 2.93
CA PHE A 67 -4.17 -7.82 3.12
C PHE A 67 -3.00 -7.26 3.93
N TYR A 68 -2.61 -6.01 3.73
CA TYR A 68 -1.62 -5.36 4.60
C TYR A 68 -2.05 -5.31 6.06
N MET A 69 -3.34 -5.05 6.35
CA MET A 69 -3.84 -5.07 7.74
C MET A 69 -3.83 -6.47 8.34
N GLN A 70 -4.18 -7.49 7.55
CA GLN A 70 -4.08 -8.89 7.99
C GLN A 70 -2.63 -9.28 8.29
N HIS A 71 -1.68 -8.86 7.45
CA HIS A 71 -0.26 -9.03 7.69
C HIS A 71 0.20 -8.33 8.98
N ALA A 72 -0.12 -7.04 9.12
CA ALA A 72 0.26 -6.23 10.28
C ALA A 72 -0.24 -6.86 11.60
N ASN A 73 -1.50 -7.31 11.63
CA ASN A 73 -2.09 -7.99 12.78
C ASN A 73 -1.37 -9.30 13.11
N ARG A 74 -1.08 -10.14 12.10
CA ARG A 74 -0.38 -11.42 12.31
C ARG A 74 1.08 -11.24 12.73
N SER A 75 1.72 -10.18 12.26
CA SER A 75 3.15 -9.90 12.51
C SER A 75 3.39 -9.02 13.73
N GLY A 76 2.36 -8.66 14.49
CA GLY A 76 2.50 -7.89 15.73
C GLY A 76 2.97 -6.44 15.50
N PHE A 77 2.57 -5.82 14.39
CA PHE A 77 2.91 -4.43 14.12
C PHE A 77 2.29 -3.52 15.18
N THR A 78 3.04 -2.47 15.53
CA THR A 78 2.46 -1.36 16.31
C THR A 78 1.42 -0.62 15.47
N ALA A 79 0.51 0.09 16.14
CA ALA A 79 -0.50 0.90 15.44
C ALA A 79 0.14 1.89 14.45
N ARG A 80 1.30 2.49 14.80
CA ARG A 80 2.02 3.42 13.91
C ARG A 80 2.55 2.73 12.66
N GLN A 81 3.09 1.53 12.79
CA GLN A 81 3.56 0.73 11.65
C GLN A 81 2.40 0.28 10.76
N ALA A 82 1.27 -0.12 11.36
CA ALA A 82 0.07 -0.47 10.62
C ALA A 82 -0.47 0.73 9.82
N VAL A 83 -0.60 1.90 10.44
CA VAL A 83 -1.03 3.13 9.76
C VAL A 83 -0.08 3.53 8.64
N ALA A 84 1.24 3.44 8.86
CA ALA A 84 2.22 3.74 7.80
C ALA A 84 2.09 2.77 6.61
N LEU A 85 1.84 1.48 6.87
CA LEU A 85 1.63 0.47 5.84
C LEU A 85 0.32 0.72 5.07
N ASP A 86 -0.78 1.01 5.76
CA ASP A 86 -2.07 1.38 5.15
C ASP A 86 -1.93 2.60 4.24
N ALA A 87 -1.30 3.64 4.77
CA ALA A 87 -1.12 4.91 4.08
C ALA A 87 -0.21 4.81 2.85
N SER A 88 0.67 3.81 2.77
CA SER A 88 1.55 3.61 1.60
C SER A 88 0.77 3.44 0.29
N VAL A 89 -0.46 2.91 0.36
CA VAL A 89 -1.35 2.71 -0.80
C VAL A 89 -2.02 4.01 -1.23
N HIS A 90 -2.12 5.00 -0.34
CA HIS A 90 -2.80 6.27 -0.64
C HIS A 90 -2.09 7.11 -1.71
N GLU A 91 -0.78 6.95 -1.92
CA GLU A 91 -0.10 7.62 -3.02
C GLU A 91 -0.65 7.17 -4.39
N ASP A 92 -0.87 5.87 -4.54
CA ASP A 92 -1.39 5.28 -5.77
C ASP A 92 -2.88 5.63 -5.96
N MET A 93 -3.67 5.61 -4.88
CA MET A 93 -5.08 6.04 -4.91
C MET A 93 -5.21 7.53 -5.24
N ALA A 94 -4.31 8.38 -4.72
CA ALA A 94 -4.24 9.80 -5.10
C ALA A 94 -3.97 9.97 -6.60
N ASN A 95 -3.18 9.09 -7.21
CA ASN A 95 -2.94 9.13 -8.65
C ASN A 95 -4.20 8.83 -9.47
N ILE A 96 -5.10 7.96 -9.00
CA ILE A 96 -6.41 7.76 -9.64
C ILE A 96 -7.23 9.06 -9.58
N LEU A 97 -7.38 9.65 -8.39
CA LEU A 97 -8.12 10.91 -8.22
C LEU A 97 -7.55 12.04 -9.10
N ARG A 98 -6.22 12.10 -9.21
CA ARG A 98 -5.53 13.03 -10.12
C ARG A 98 -5.92 12.79 -11.58
N LEU A 99 -5.98 11.53 -12.04
CA LEU A 99 -6.38 11.18 -13.40
C LEU A 99 -7.86 11.48 -13.67
N GLU A 100 -8.70 11.46 -12.64
CA GLU A 100 -10.11 11.83 -12.68
C GLU A 100 -10.35 13.35 -12.53
N ASN A 101 -9.29 14.17 -12.46
CA ASN A 101 -9.35 15.60 -12.19
C ASN A 101 -9.93 16.01 -10.82
N LYS A 102 -10.01 15.08 -9.86
CA LYS A 102 -10.40 15.35 -8.48
C LYS A 102 -9.19 15.79 -7.67
N HIS A 103 -8.66 16.98 -7.96
CA HIS A 103 -7.35 17.41 -7.47
C HIS A 103 -7.29 17.61 -5.95
N GLU A 104 -8.36 18.14 -5.35
CA GLU A 104 -8.44 18.37 -3.90
C GLU A 104 -8.49 17.03 -3.14
N ASP A 105 -9.35 16.10 -3.57
CA ASP A 105 -9.40 14.75 -2.99
C ASP A 105 -8.05 14.04 -3.16
N ALA A 106 -7.42 14.17 -4.32
CA ALA A 106 -6.10 13.62 -4.57
C ALA A 106 -5.06 14.18 -3.58
N LEU A 107 -5.14 15.48 -3.27
CA LEU A 107 -4.27 16.11 -2.29
C LEU A 107 -4.53 15.59 -0.87
N VAL A 108 -5.79 15.34 -0.47
CA VAL A 108 -6.12 14.73 0.84
C VAL A 108 -5.38 13.42 1.03
N HIS A 109 -5.38 12.54 0.02
CA HIS A 109 -4.66 11.28 0.07
C HIS A 109 -3.14 11.45 0.19
N ILE A 110 -2.55 12.43 -0.51
CA ILE A 110 -1.12 12.75 -0.38
C ILE A 110 -0.80 13.29 1.00
N VAL A 111 -1.61 14.21 1.55
CA VAL A 111 -1.42 14.75 2.90
C VAL A 111 -1.49 13.63 3.93
N TYR A 112 -2.47 12.74 3.82
CA TYR A 112 -2.58 11.58 4.71
C TYR A 112 -1.35 10.68 4.61
N TRP A 113 -0.91 10.35 3.39
CA TRP A 113 0.29 9.54 3.17
C TRP A 113 1.55 10.15 3.80
N ILE A 114 1.71 11.47 3.73
CA ILE A 114 2.85 12.17 4.33
C ILE A 114 2.76 12.15 5.85
N LEU A 115 1.59 12.46 6.42
CA LEU A 115 1.36 12.48 7.87
C LEU A 115 1.56 11.10 8.50
N ALA A 116 1.09 10.04 7.83
CA ALA A 116 1.22 8.65 8.22
C ALA A 116 2.59 8.02 7.87
N GLY A 117 3.37 8.67 7.02
CA GLY A 117 4.72 8.26 6.67
C GLY A 117 5.69 8.33 7.86
N SER A 118 6.86 7.72 7.68
CA SER A 118 7.94 7.72 8.69
C SER A 118 8.27 9.10 9.26
N ASP A 119 8.84 9.13 10.46
CA ASP A 119 9.16 10.32 11.29
C ASP A 119 9.96 11.45 10.60
N ARG A 120 10.46 11.25 9.39
CA ARG A 120 11.05 12.30 8.55
C ARG A 120 10.44 12.29 7.15
N PRO A 121 9.97 13.44 6.64
CA PRO A 121 9.53 13.56 5.26
C PRO A 121 10.67 13.18 4.31
N LEU A 122 10.45 12.15 3.50
CA LEU A 122 11.36 11.81 2.41
C LEU A 122 11.30 12.91 1.35
N LYS A 123 12.38 13.15 0.60
CA LYS A 123 12.40 14.08 -0.55
C LYS A 123 11.22 13.82 -1.52
N ARG A 124 10.83 12.56 -1.66
CA ARG A 124 9.65 12.11 -2.42
C ARG A 124 8.34 12.73 -1.92
N HIS A 125 8.14 12.80 -0.60
CA HIS A 125 6.94 13.40 0.01
C HIS A 125 6.84 14.88 -0.35
N GLN A 126 7.93 15.62 -0.22
CA GLN A 126 7.97 17.04 -0.55
C GLN A 126 7.66 17.29 -2.04
N GLN A 127 8.25 16.49 -2.93
CA GLN A 127 7.99 16.59 -4.38
C GLN A 127 6.52 16.29 -4.73
N LYS A 128 5.94 15.27 -4.10
CA LYS A 128 4.54 14.87 -4.33
C LYS A 128 3.57 15.89 -3.75
N LEU A 129 3.82 16.39 -2.54
CA LEU A 129 3.05 17.49 -1.95
C LEU A 129 3.02 18.68 -2.89
N GLN A 130 4.19 19.16 -3.31
CA GLN A 130 4.31 20.30 -4.22
C GLN A 130 3.53 20.07 -5.53
N SER A 131 3.69 18.89 -6.15
CA SER A 131 3.03 18.59 -7.43
C SER A 131 1.51 18.52 -7.31
N TYR A 132 0.97 17.96 -6.24
CA TYR A 132 -0.49 17.83 -6.05
C TYR A 132 -1.10 19.15 -5.58
N PHE A 133 -0.41 19.87 -4.70
CA PHE A 133 -0.79 21.19 -4.25
C PHE A 133 -0.95 22.17 -5.42
N ASN A 134 0.04 22.22 -6.32
CA ASN A 134 0.01 23.11 -7.49
C ASN A 134 -1.18 22.84 -8.43
N ARG A 135 -1.70 21.61 -8.46
CA ARG A 135 -2.88 21.27 -9.28
C ARG A 135 -4.18 21.83 -8.72
N CYS A 136 -4.24 22.07 -7.40
CA CYS A 136 -5.41 22.63 -6.74
C CYS A 136 -5.55 24.15 -6.95
N LYS A 137 -4.47 24.83 -7.37
CA LYS A 137 -4.46 26.27 -7.70
C LYS A 137 -4.97 27.18 -6.56
N PHE A 138 -4.66 26.81 -5.31
CA PHE A 138 -4.99 27.64 -4.15
C PHE A 138 -4.38 29.04 -4.29
N LYS A 139 -5.17 30.06 -3.98
CA LYS A 139 -4.75 31.47 -4.08
C LYS A 139 -4.12 32.00 -2.80
N ASN A 140 -4.67 31.55 -1.67
CA ASN A 140 -4.40 32.12 -0.34
C ASN A 140 -3.68 31.13 0.58
N THR A 141 -3.03 30.11 0.02
CA THR A 141 -2.14 29.22 0.74
C THR A 141 -0.97 28.88 -0.17
N THR A 142 0.24 29.01 0.35
CA THR A 142 1.47 28.67 -0.36
C THR A 142 1.91 27.24 -0.07
N PRO A 143 2.70 26.61 -0.96
CA PRO A 143 3.27 25.30 -0.70
C PRO A 143 4.13 25.24 0.58
N SER A 144 4.81 26.35 0.92
CA SER A 144 5.63 26.42 2.14
C SER A 144 4.77 26.45 3.40
N GLU A 145 3.64 27.16 3.40
CA GLU A 145 2.70 27.15 4.52
C GLU A 145 2.08 25.77 4.70
N ALA A 146 1.68 25.13 3.59
CA ALA A 146 1.16 23.77 3.61
C ALA A 146 2.14 22.76 4.24
N ALA A 147 3.42 22.81 3.85
CA ALA A 147 4.46 21.98 4.43
C ALA A 147 4.61 22.24 5.95
N LYS A 148 4.63 23.51 6.38
CA LYS A 148 4.70 23.86 7.81
C LYS A 148 3.50 23.33 8.60
N THR A 149 2.28 23.41 8.04
CA THR A 149 1.07 22.87 8.68
C THR A 149 1.16 21.37 8.89
N ILE A 150 1.73 20.64 7.92
CA ILE A 150 1.95 19.18 8.01
C ILE A 150 3.04 18.86 9.03
N ASP A 151 4.19 19.54 8.96
CA ASP A 151 5.34 19.30 9.86
C ASP A 151 5.00 19.61 11.34
N ALA A 152 4.04 20.50 11.59
CA ALA A 152 3.56 20.82 12.93
C ALA A 152 2.67 19.71 13.54
N GLN A 153 2.20 18.73 12.75
CA GLN A 153 1.37 17.64 13.26
C GLN A 153 2.23 16.56 13.90
N THR A 154 1.99 16.32 15.19
CA THR A 154 2.73 15.32 15.99
C THR A 154 1.86 14.14 16.42
N LYS A 155 0.54 14.25 16.22
CA LYS A 155 -0.44 13.25 16.63
C LYS A 155 -0.48 12.06 15.67
N MET A 156 -1.02 10.95 16.16
CA MET A 156 -1.37 9.82 15.32
C MET A 156 -2.25 10.31 14.15
N PRO A 157 -1.88 10.04 12.90
CA PRO A 157 -2.54 10.61 11.76
C PRO A 157 -3.81 9.84 11.42
N GLU A 158 -4.93 10.55 11.35
CA GLU A 158 -6.20 10.05 10.86
C GLU A 158 -6.51 10.65 9.49
N PHE A 159 -7.22 9.92 8.65
CA PHE A 159 -7.60 10.41 7.32
C PHE A 159 -8.45 11.70 7.41
N ASN A 160 -9.29 11.82 8.43
CA ASN A 160 -10.11 13.01 8.68
C ASN A 160 -9.27 14.26 9.00
N LEU A 161 -8.11 14.09 9.64
CA LEU A 161 -7.17 15.20 9.88
C LEU A 161 -6.61 15.73 8.56
N ALA A 162 -6.19 14.83 7.66
CA ALA A 162 -5.73 15.21 6.33
C ALA A 162 -6.83 15.93 5.54
N LYS A 163 -8.07 15.44 5.62
CA LYS A 163 -9.23 16.08 5.01
C LYS A 163 -9.46 17.48 5.57
N SER A 164 -9.45 17.66 6.89
CA SER A 164 -9.65 18.99 7.49
C SER A 164 -8.57 19.99 7.10
N ILE A 165 -7.31 19.55 6.99
CA ILE A 165 -6.19 20.41 6.57
C ILE A 165 -6.41 20.92 5.15
N VAL A 166 -6.79 20.03 4.22
CA VAL A 166 -7.03 20.43 2.83
C VAL A 166 -8.30 21.29 2.71
N THR A 167 -9.38 20.94 3.42
CA THR A 167 -10.61 21.76 3.46
C THR A 167 -10.33 23.18 3.98
N ASP A 168 -9.46 23.35 4.98
CA ASP A 168 -9.04 24.66 5.44
C ASP A 168 -8.35 25.46 4.31
N TRP A 169 -7.42 24.86 3.57
CA TRP A 169 -6.78 25.53 2.43
C TRP A 169 -7.76 25.91 1.31
N VAL A 170 -8.71 25.00 1.00
CA VAL A 170 -9.80 25.27 0.03
C VAL A 170 -10.66 26.44 0.50
N SER A 171 -11.02 26.49 1.79
CA SER A 171 -11.88 27.54 2.34
C SER A 171 -11.25 28.93 2.32
N ARG A 172 -9.92 29.01 2.24
CA ARG A 172 -9.17 30.26 2.27
C ARG A 172 -9.18 31.00 0.95
N GLY A 173 -9.46 30.41 -0.22
CA GLY A 173 -9.38 31.15 -1.49
C GLY A 173 -9.94 30.47 -2.74
#